data_AF-A0A7X9SFG5-F1
#
_entry.id   AF-A0A7X9SFG5-F1
#
_cell.length_a   1.000
_cell.length_b   1.000
_cell.length_c   1.000
_cell.angle_alpha   90.00
_cell.angle_beta   90.00
_cell.angle_gamma   90.00
#
_symmetry.space_group_name_H-M   'P 1'
#
loop_
_entity.id
_entity.type
_entity.pdbx_description
1 polymer ?
#
loop_
_entity_poly.entity_id
_entity_poly.type
_entity_poly.pdbx_seq_one_letter_code
_entity_poly.pdbx_strand_id
1 'polypeptide(L)'
;RQDSVNHQHFYYKLTEDSPQRLNPTFYSARIKYPEKKEGDKYAAIASYLKKAAAAKADKHNQLDRVFSFNGGSYNSDCLIVWMDDEKAYMENFPLAFGRQMGFKHWNFRMKHPMKYKLFSELQRKDLDLFMFHEHGMPTGQLINDELACTDFNNRYKMLKSTLYNAVMAHVGKRDKDTLRIQMQEKRQVNEVFFKDLDNPKFWEADSLHYADERIVTEDLMKRNLSTNPKMIMFDACYNGSFHENDYIAGQYIFNDGQTLVAQGNTRNVLQDRWTIEMIGLLSHGVRTGQYNKLIASLEGHLFGDPTFRFAPVEANTLSTDITLHKNDKAYWKNLLNSPYADVQSLA
;
A
#
# COMPACT_ATOMS: atom_id res chain seq x y z
N ARG A 1 13.30 -26.03 -1.68
CA ARG A 1 14.69 -25.86 -2.16
C ARG A 1 15.21 -24.52 -1.67
N GLN A 2 16.36 -24.46 -1.00
CA GLN A 2 16.99 -23.19 -0.64
C GLN A 2 17.66 -22.58 -1.88
N ASP A 3 17.62 -21.26 -2.02
CA ASP A 3 18.29 -20.54 -3.11
C ASP A 3 19.82 -20.69 -2.98
N SER A 4 20.51 -20.78 -4.12
CA SER A 4 21.96 -21.01 -4.17
C SER A 4 22.80 -19.74 -4.03
N VAL A 5 22.19 -18.56 -4.20
CA VAL A 5 22.86 -17.25 -4.11
C VAL A 5 22.39 -16.52 -2.85
N ASN A 6 21.08 -16.43 -2.63
CA ASN A 6 20.50 -15.82 -1.45
C ASN A 6 20.01 -16.89 -0.46
N HIS A 7 20.88 -17.32 0.46
CA HIS A 7 20.57 -18.36 1.44
C HIS A 7 19.37 -18.05 2.36
N GLN A 8 18.79 -16.84 2.35
CA GLN A 8 17.56 -16.53 3.08
C GLN A 8 16.29 -16.92 2.31
N HIS A 9 16.39 -17.26 1.03
CA HIS A 9 15.25 -17.59 0.17
C HIS A 9 15.02 -19.09 0.10
N PHE A 10 13.74 -19.46 0.22
CA PHE A 10 13.28 -20.84 0.16
C PHE A 10 12.13 -20.93 -0.83
N TYR A 11 12.26 -21.84 -1.79
CA TYR A 11 11.25 -22.12 -2.80
C TYR A 11 10.47 -23.38 -2.45
N TYR A 12 9.16 -23.24 -2.48
CA TYR A 12 8.19 -24.30 -2.26
C TYR A 12 7.31 -24.39 -3.51
N LYS A 13 7.00 -25.62 -3.93
CA LYS A 13 5.99 -25.88 -4.96
C LYS A 13 4.79 -26.48 -4.24
N LEU A 14 3.68 -25.76 -4.26
CA LEU A 14 2.40 -26.27 -3.78
C LEU A 14 1.75 -27.07 -4.90
N THR A 15 1.06 -28.14 -4.54
CA THR A 15 0.26 -28.94 -5.48
C THR A 15 -1.09 -28.27 -5.68
N GLU A 16 -1.69 -28.47 -6.84
CA GLU A 16 -3.00 -27.92 -7.19
C GLU A 16 -4.14 -28.37 -6.27
N ASP A 17 -4.00 -29.54 -5.63
CA ASP A 17 -4.93 -30.12 -4.67
C ASP A 17 -4.69 -29.68 -3.22
N SER A 18 -3.70 -28.81 -2.98
CA SER A 18 -3.45 -28.25 -1.65
C SER A 18 -4.67 -27.45 -1.15
N PRO A 19 -5.02 -27.50 0.15
CA PRO A 19 -6.10 -26.70 0.69
C PRO A 19 -5.89 -25.21 0.39
N GLN A 20 -6.90 -24.56 -0.21
CA GLN A 20 -6.90 -23.12 -0.52
C GLN A 20 -7.24 -22.29 0.72
N ARG A 21 -6.59 -22.58 1.85
CA ARG A 21 -6.77 -21.88 3.13
C ARG A 21 -5.48 -21.88 3.94
N LEU A 22 -5.27 -20.80 4.68
CA LEU A 22 -4.22 -20.72 5.70
C LEU A 22 -4.85 -20.77 7.09
N ASN A 23 -4.21 -21.48 8.01
CA ASN A 23 -4.58 -21.48 9.43
C ASN A 23 -3.31 -21.37 10.29
N PRO A 24 -2.61 -20.23 10.24
CA PRO A 24 -1.37 -20.06 10.98
C PRO A 24 -1.62 -20.16 12.49
N THR A 25 -0.71 -20.77 13.26
CA THR A 25 -0.87 -20.87 14.72
C THR A 25 -0.50 -19.57 15.43
N PHE A 26 0.43 -18.80 14.86
CA PHE A 26 0.93 -17.52 15.36
C PHE A 26 0.89 -16.46 14.26
N TYR A 27 0.89 -15.19 14.64
CA TYR A 27 1.10 -14.09 13.71
C TYR A 27 2.56 -13.68 13.67
N SER A 28 3.01 -13.12 12.55
CA SER A 28 4.38 -12.67 12.37
C SER A 28 4.44 -11.35 11.63
N ALA A 29 5.52 -10.60 11.87
CA ALA A 29 5.87 -9.40 11.13
C ALA A 29 7.39 -9.33 10.95
N ARG A 30 7.83 -8.43 10.07
CA ARG A 30 9.24 -8.29 9.70
C ARG A 30 9.75 -6.89 10.02
N ILE A 31 10.93 -6.82 10.63
CA ILE A 31 11.72 -5.59 10.75
C ILE A 31 12.99 -5.83 9.94
N LYS A 32 12.93 -5.57 8.63
CA LYS A 32 14.06 -5.75 7.70
C LYS A 32 14.43 -4.40 7.10
N TYR A 33 15.61 -3.88 7.41
CA TYR A 33 16.08 -2.63 6.83
C TYR A 33 16.21 -2.73 5.30
N PRO A 34 15.62 -1.82 4.50
CA PRO A 34 15.85 -1.80 3.06
C PRO A 34 17.31 -1.44 2.77
N GLU A 35 18.02 -2.27 2.02
CA GLU A 35 19.48 -2.12 1.82
C GLU A 35 19.83 -0.84 1.08
N LYS A 36 18.94 -0.35 0.21
CA LYS A 36 19.10 0.91 -0.51
C LYS A 36 18.70 2.17 0.29
N LYS A 37 18.18 2.05 1.53
CA LYS A 37 17.77 3.21 2.34
C LYS A 37 18.95 4.11 2.79
N GLU A 38 20.19 3.76 2.46
CA GLU A 38 21.43 4.43 2.91
C GLU A 38 21.52 4.52 4.44
N GLY A 39 22.63 5.00 5.00
CA GLY A 39 22.79 5.17 6.46
C GLY A 39 23.00 3.88 7.27
N ASP A 40 23.03 4.02 8.60
CA ASP A 40 23.31 2.93 9.53
C ASP A 40 22.05 2.11 9.86
N LYS A 41 22.00 0.88 9.35
CA LYS A 41 20.90 -0.07 9.57
C LYS A 41 20.64 -0.36 11.05
N TYR A 42 21.68 -0.45 11.89
CA TYR A 42 21.52 -0.79 13.30
C TYR A 42 20.97 0.39 14.08
N ALA A 43 21.45 1.61 13.78
CA ALA A 43 20.90 2.84 14.33
C ALA A 43 19.42 3.01 13.94
N ALA A 44 19.06 2.74 12.68
CA ALA A 44 17.69 2.82 12.20
C ALA A 44 16.77 1.80 12.89
N ILE A 45 17.20 0.54 13.03
CA ILE A 45 16.46 -0.49 13.77
C ILE A 45 16.30 -0.10 15.24
N ALA A 46 17.35 0.39 15.89
CA ALA A 46 17.27 0.84 17.28
C ALA A 46 16.30 2.02 17.45
N SER A 47 16.32 2.98 16.52
CA SER A 47 15.37 4.11 16.50
C SER A 47 13.93 3.63 16.33
N TYR A 48 13.70 2.73 15.37
CA TYR A 48 12.39 2.12 15.15
C TYR A 48 11.87 1.39 16.40
N LEU A 49 12.70 0.59 17.06
CA LEU A 49 12.30 -0.15 18.27
C LEU A 49 11.96 0.79 19.44
N LYS A 50 12.70 1.89 19.60
CA LYS A 50 12.37 2.94 20.59
C LYS A 50 11.01 3.59 20.28
N LYS A 51 10.77 3.92 19.00
CA LYS A 51 9.49 4.46 18.52
C LYS A 51 8.33 3.50 18.82
N ALA A 52 8.49 2.21 18.51
CA ALA A 52 7.48 1.18 18.78
C ALA A 52 7.23 0.97 20.27
N ALA A 53 8.28 0.95 21.10
CA ALA A 53 8.15 0.83 22.55
C ALA A 53 7.44 2.05 23.17
N ALA A 54 7.77 3.27 22.72
CA ALA A 54 7.13 4.49 23.19
C ALA A 54 5.63 4.52 22.87
N ALA A 55 5.24 4.05 21.68
CA ALA A 55 3.83 3.98 21.30
C ALA A 55 2.98 3.09 22.23
N LYS A 56 3.57 2.07 22.87
CA LYS A 56 2.87 1.21 23.84
C LYS A 56 2.49 1.91 25.14
N ALA A 57 3.11 3.05 25.43
CA ALA A 57 2.75 3.86 26.60
C ALA A 57 1.41 4.59 26.41
N ASP A 58 1.00 4.83 25.16
CA ASP A 58 -0.27 5.44 24.84
C ASP A 58 -1.39 4.39 24.87
N LYS A 59 -2.11 4.34 26.00
CA LYS A 59 -3.24 3.42 26.20
C LYS A 59 -4.57 3.98 25.72
N HIS A 60 -4.59 5.22 25.23
CA HIS A 60 -5.82 5.94 24.92
C HIS A 60 -5.97 6.27 23.42
N ASN A 61 -4.98 5.90 22.58
CA ASN A 61 -5.06 6.10 21.13
C ASN A 61 -6.15 5.25 20.47
N GLN A 62 -7.34 5.81 20.30
CA GLN A 62 -8.44 5.18 19.56
C GLN A 62 -8.22 5.30 18.05
N LEU A 63 -8.81 4.39 17.26
CA LEU A 63 -8.80 4.49 15.80
C LEU A 63 -9.91 5.46 15.35
N ASP A 64 -9.58 6.75 15.27
CA ASP A 64 -10.55 7.81 14.92
C ASP A 64 -10.07 8.74 13.79
N ARG A 65 -8.84 8.57 13.31
CA ARG A 65 -8.30 9.29 12.15
C ARG A 65 -7.92 8.32 11.04
N VAL A 66 -8.82 8.15 10.08
CA VAL A 66 -8.67 7.20 8.97
C VAL A 66 -8.62 7.93 7.64
N PHE A 67 -7.70 7.50 6.79
CA PHE A 67 -7.55 7.98 5.43
C PHE A 67 -7.56 6.79 4.46
N SER A 68 -8.44 6.83 3.46
CA SER A 68 -8.46 5.89 2.35
C SER A 68 -8.12 6.60 1.04
N PHE A 69 -7.26 5.98 0.23
CA PHE A 69 -6.91 6.44 -1.10
C PHE A 69 -7.14 5.35 -2.14
N ASN A 70 -7.85 5.68 -3.22
CA ASN A 70 -8.00 4.84 -4.39
C ASN A 70 -7.16 5.40 -5.55
N GLY A 71 -6.11 4.67 -5.91
CA GLY A 71 -5.28 4.91 -7.09
C GLY A 71 -6.00 4.52 -8.38
N GLY A 72 -5.31 4.69 -9.49
CA GLY A 72 -5.82 4.36 -10.83
C GLY A 72 -6.07 2.87 -11.06
N SER A 73 -7.00 2.55 -11.98
CA SER A 73 -7.31 1.21 -12.48
C SER A 73 -8.10 0.23 -11.57
N TYR A 74 -8.89 -0.66 -12.18
CA TYR A 74 -9.67 -1.72 -11.52
C TYR A 74 -10.91 -1.20 -10.75
N ASN A 75 -11.22 -1.75 -9.57
CA ASN A 75 -12.38 -1.40 -8.76
C ASN A 75 -12.39 0.08 -8.36
N SER A 76 -11.22 0.73 -8.25
CA SER A 76 -11.10 2.17 -7.99
C SER A 76 -11.54 3.06 -9.15
N ASP A 77 -11.77 2.49 -10.35
CA ASP A 77 -12.41 3.19 -11.46
C ASP A 77 -13.93 3.26 -11.34
N CYS A 78 -14.53 2.33 -10.61
CA CYS A 78 -15.95 2.32 -10.41
C CYS A 78 -16.31 3.29 -9.27
N LEU A 79 -16.84 4.46 -9.62
CA LEU A 79 -17.30 5.43 -8.62
C LEU A 79 -18.39 4.88 -7.70
N ILE A 80 -19.16 3.87 -8.13
CA ILE A 80 -20.13 3.19 -7.28
C ILE A 80 -19.43 2.36 -6.21
N VAL A 81 -18.41 1.57 -6.57
CA VAL A 81 -17.60 0.83 -5.59
C VAL A 81 -16.92 1.81 -4.64
N TRP A 82 -16.31 2.87 -5.17
CA TRP A 82 -15.70 3.92 -4.35
C TRP A 82 -16.70 4.56 -3.36
N MET A 83 -17.94 4.84 -3.77
CA MET A 83 -18.97 5.35 -2.86
C MET A 83 -19.47 4.29 -1.86
N ASP A 84 -19.56 3.04 -2.28
CA ASP A 84 -20.05 1.95 -1.42
C ASP A 84 -19.01 1.51 -0.38
N ASP A 85 -17.71 1.63 -0.67
CA ASP A 85 -16.62 1.43 0.30
C ASP A 85 -16.81 2.31 1.54
N GLU A 86 -17.31 3.53 1.38
CA GLU A 86 -17.60 4.44 2.50
C GLU A 86 -18.61 3.84 3.48
N LYS A 87 -19.59 3.07 3.00
CA LYS A 87 -20.57 2.39 3.87
C LYS A 87 -19.87 1.34 4.74
N ALA A 88 -18.99 0.53 4.14
CA ALA A 88 -18.21 -0.45 4.90
C ALA A 88 -17.25 0.25 5.89
N TYR A 89 -16.65 1.38 5.51
CA TYR A 89 -15.80 2.15 6.42
C TYR A 89 -16.56 2.74 7.61
N MET A 90 -17.82 3.16 7.43
CA MET A 90 -18.65 3.63 8.55
C MET A 90 -18.85 2.54 9.60
N GLU A 91 -19.02 1.28 9.16
CA GLU A 91 -19.14 0.13 10.06
C GLU A 91 -17.80 -0.23 10.71
N ASN A 92 -16.71 -0.27 9.93
CA ASN A 92 -15.38 -0.63 10.41
C ASN A 92 -14.79 0.41 11.40
N PHE A 93 -15.05 1.70 11.17
CA PHE A 93 -14.40 2.81 11.86
C PHE A 93 -15.40 3.80 12.47
N PRO A 94 -16.25 3.36 13.43
CA PRO A 94 -17.36 4.15 13.93
C PRO A 94 -16.95 5.48 14.57
N LEU A 95 -15.71 5.59 15.08
CA LEU A 95 -15.18 6.82 15.68
C LEU A 95 -14.61 7.82 14.66
N ALA A 96 -14.28 7.37 13.45
CA ALA A 96 -13.73 8.23 12.41
C ALA A 96 -14.82 9.09 11.75
N PHE A 97 -16.06 8.59 11.72
CA PHE A 97 -17.21 9.32 11.20
C PHE A 97 -17.80 10.23 12.29
N GLY A 98 -18.21 11.44 11.91
CA GLY A 98 -18.77 12.43 12.84
C GLY A 98 -17.75 13.31 13.57
N ARG A 99 -16.44 13.11 13.36
CA ARG A 99 -15.37 14.04 13.81
C ARG A 99 -14.86 14.85 12.62
N GLN A 100 -14.59 16.14 12.84
CA GLN A 100 -13.96 16.98 11.81
C GLN A 100 -12.61 16.34 11.42
N MET A 101 -12.44 16.00 10.14
CA MET A 101 -11.23 15.34 9.61
C MET A 101 -10.95 13.94 10.20
N GLY A 102 -11.99 13.28 10.72
CA GLY A 102 -11.89 11.92 11.24
C GLY A 102 -11.76 10.88 10.13
N PHE A 103 -12.56 11.01 9.07
CA PHE A 103 -12.46 10.18 7.87
C PHE A 103 -12.20 11.02 6.62
N LYS A 104 -11.34 10.53 5.72
CA LYS A 104 -11.16 11.05 4.37
C LYS A 104 -11.05 9.90 3.38
N HIS A 105 -11.70 10.06 2.24
CA HIS A 105 -11.64 9.11 1.14
C HIS A 105 -11.34 9.85 -0.15
N TRP A 106 -10.15 9.63 -0.71
CA TRP A 106 -9.72 10.30 -1.93
C TRP A 106 -9.60 9.32 -3.09
N ASN A 107 -9.89 9.83 -4.28
CA ASN A 107 -9.71 9.10 -5.53
C ASN A 107 -8.67 9.83 -6.38
N PHE A 108 -7.89 9.09 -7.16
CA PHE A 108 -6.87 9.65 -8.04
C PHE A 108 -7.40 10.71 -9.02
N ARG A 109 -8.69 10.68 -9.37
CA ARG A 109 -9.35 11.66 -10.25
C ARG A 109 -9.53 13.04 -9.61
N MET A 110 -9.39 13.16 -8.29
CA MET A 110 -9.65 14.42 -7.58
C MET A 110 -8.60 15.50 -7.86
N LYS A 111 -7.35 15.09 -8.11
CA LYS A 111 -6.28 16.00 -8.51
C LYS A 111 -5.18 15.22 -9.24
N HIS A 112 -4.55 15.88 -10.20
CA HIS A 112 -3.36 15.34 -10.87
C HIS A 112 -2.18 16.33 -10.76
N PRO A 113 -1.01 15.91 -10.25
CA PRO A 113 -0.75 14.65 -9.55
C PRO A 113 -1.31 14.65 -8.11
N MET A 114 -1.65 13.47 -7.59
CA MET A 114 -2.06 13.27 -6.20
C MET A 114 -0.87 13.25 -5.22
N LYS A 115 0.34 12.92 -5.69
CA LYS A 115 1.56 12.72 -4.87
C LYS A 115 1.68 13.72 -3.73
N TYR A 116 1.68 15.01 -4.05
CA TYR A 116 1.95 16.08 -3.08
C TYR A 116 0.83 16.24 -2.04
N LYS A 117 -0.40 15.93 -2.44
CA LYS A 117 -1.55 15.91 -1.53
C LYS A 117 -1.46 14.71 -0.59
N LEU A 118 -1.10 13.53 -1.10
CA LEU A 118 -0.87 12.34 -0.28
C LEU A 118 0.29 12.54 0.70
N PHE A 119 1.39 13.19 0.29
CA PHE A 119 2.48 13.56 1.19
C PHE A 119 2.04 14.51 2.31
N SER A 120 1.08 15.39 2.04
CA SER A 120 0.53 16.27 3.08
C SER A 120 -0.26 15.46 4.12
N GLU A 121 -1.04 14.47 3.67
CA GLU A 121 -1.82 13.59 4.56
C GLU A 121 -0.93 12.61 5.32
N LEU A 122 0.09 12.02 4.69
CA LEU A 122 1.08 11.15 5.34
C LEU A 122 1.86 11.87 6.44
N GLN A 123 2.00 13.19 6.37
CA GLN A 123 2.68 14.00 7.39
C GLN A 123 1.79 14.41 8.56
N ARG A 124 0.49 14.11 8.53
CA ARG A 124 -0.43 14.41 9.63
C ARG A 124 -0.10 13.59 10.88
N LYS A 125 0.26 14.27 11.97
CA LYS A 125 0.63 13.65 13.25
C LYS A 125 -0.55 13.00 13.99
N ASP A 126 -1.77 13.38 13.63
CA ASP A 126 -3.00 12.81 14.19
C ASP A 126 -3.46 11.56 13.45
N LEU A 127 -2.91 11.23 12.27
CA LEU A 127 -3.45 10.16 11.44
C LEU A 127 -3.14 8.77 12.02
N ASP A 128 -4.15 7.90 12.12
CA ASP A 128 -4.03 6.56 12.68
C ASP A 128 -3.80 5.49 11.61
N LEU A 129 -4.65 5.48 10.60
CA LEU A 129 -4.67 4.48 9.53
C LEU A 129 -4.68 5.15 8.17
N PHE A 130 -3.74 4.75 7.31
CA PHE A 130 -3.73 5.11 5.90
C PHE A 130 -3.86 3.85 5.05
N MET A 131 -4.90 3.78 4.22
CA MET A 131 -5.13 2.70 3.27
C MET A 131 -4.86 3.19 1.85
N PHE A 132 -3.98 2.49 1.14
CA PHE A 132 -3.74 2.67 -0.27
C PHE A 132 -4.37 1.50 -1.02
N HIS A 133 -5.30 1.80 -1.93
CA HIS A 133 -5.95 0.86 -2.84
C HIS A 133 -5.48 1.18 -4.26
N GLU A 134 -4.42 0.53 -4.73
CA GLU A 134 -3.73 0.94 -5.95
C GLU A 134 -2.84 -0.16 -6.52
N HIS A 135 -2.23 0.11 -7.68
CA HIS A 135 -1.17 -0.75 -8.18
C HIS A 135 0.15 -0.47 -7.47
N GLY A 136 0.94 -1.53 -7.31
CA GLY A 136 2.23 -1.45 -6.65
C GLY A 136 3.33 -2.15 -7.41
N MET A 137 4.54 -1.66 -7.17
CA MET A 137 5.82 -2.24 -7.55
C MET A 137 6.64 -2.44 -6.27
N PRO A 138 7.72 -3.23 -6.28
CA PRO A 138 8.59 -3.37 -5.11
C PRO A 138 8.99 -2.02 -4.51
N THR A 139 9.42 -1.07 -5.35
CA THR A 139 9.94 0.24 -4.94
C THR A 139 9.01 1.41 -5.28
N GLY A 140 7.72 1.16 -5.52
CA GLY A 140 6.82 2.23 -5.93
C GLY A 140 5.34 1.93 -5.79
N GLN A 141 4.58 3.00 -5.61
CA GLN A 141 3.12 3.07 -5.55
C GLN A 141 2.63 3.81 -6.80
N LEU A 142 1.73 3.21 -7.57
CA LEU A 142 1.16 3.78 -8.78
C LEU A 142 -0.15 4.51 -8.43
N ILE A 143 0.00 5.72 -7.88
CA ILE A 143 -1.08 6.47 -7.22
C ILE A 143 -2.01 7.20 -8.21
N ASN A 144 -1.57 7.43 -9.44
CA ASN A 144 -2.34 8.12 -10.47
C ASN A 144 -2.36 7.29 -11.75
N ASP A 145 -3.49 7.30 -12.46
CA ASP A 145 -3.51 7.01 -13.89
C ASP A 145 -2.95 8.19 -14.69
N GLU A 146 -2.71 7.95 -15.98
CA GLU A 146 -2.37 8.99 -16.95
C GLU A 146 -3.34 10.18 -16.85
N LEU A 147 -2.78 11.39 -16.94
CA LEU A 147 -3.57 12.61 -16.92
C LEU A 147 -4.65 12.59 -18.02
N ALA A 148 -5.91 12.76 -17.61
CA ALA A 148 -7.02 12.90 -18.54
C ALA A 148 -6.75 14.06 -19.51
N CYS A 149 -6.59 13.73 -20.80
CA CYS A 149 -6.28 14.72 -21.81
C CYS A 149 -7.53 15.53 -22.22
N THR A 150 -7.68 16.69 -21.57
CA THR A 150 -8.81 17.61 -21.75
C THR A 150 -8.71 18.51 -22.98
N ASP A 151 -7.53 18.62 -23.60
CA ASP A 151 -7.31 19.43 -24.80
C ASP A 151 -6.44 18.71 -25.85
N PHE A 152 -6.39 19.28 -27.05
CA PHE A 152 -5.63 18.71 -28.17
C PHE A 152 -4.12 18.60 -27.89
N ASN A 153 -3.53 19.60 -27.23
CA ASN A 153 -2.10 19.63 -26.97
C ASN A 153 -1.70 18.52 -26.00
N ASN A 154 -2.52 18.27 -24.97
CA ASN A 154 -2.33 17.17 -24.03
C ASN A 154 -2.43 15.82 -24.75
N ARG A 155 -3.44 15.64 -25.60
CA ARG A 155 -3.60 14.40 -26.41
C ARG A 155 -2.41 14.19 -27.33
N TYR A 156 -1.94 15.25 -27.98
CA TYR A 156 -0.80 15.20 -28.88
C TYR A 156 0.50 14.89 -28.15
N LYS A 157 0.73 15.49 -26.98
CA LYS A 157 1.86 15.18 -26.10
C LYS A 157 1.83 13.72 -25.66
N MET A 158 0.67 13.23 -25.20
CA MET A 158 0.50 11.86 -24.73
C MET A 158 0.79 10.86 -25.86
N LEU A 159 0.19 11.06 -27.04
CA LEU A 159 0.46 10.24 -28.22
C LEU A 159 1.96 10.24 -28.58
N LYS A 160 2.63 11.39 -28.53
CA LYS A 160 4.08 11.49 -28.73
C LYS A 160 4.84 10.65 -27.71
N SER A 161 4.58 10.85 -26.42
CA SER A 161 5.23 10.11 -25.34
C SER A 161 5.05 8.60 -25.49
N THR A 162 3.82 8.12 -25.73
CA THR A 162 3.54 6.70 -25.92
C THR A 162 4.35 6.10 -27.07
N LEU A 163 4.38 6.77 -28.23
CA LEU A 163 5.09 6.26 -29.41
C LEU A 163 6.61 6.35 -29.24
N TYR A 164 7.11 7.41 -28.61
CA TYR A 164 8.53 7.57 -28.34
C TYR A 164 9.04 6.53 -27.34
N ASN A 165 8.32 6.34 -26.23
CA ASN A 165 8.63 5.31 -25.24
C ASN A 165 8.63 3.90 -25.88
N ALA A 166 7.69 3.62 -26.79
CA ALA A 166 7.66 2.35 -27.51
C ALA A 166 8.89 2.13 -28.42
N VAL A 167 9.41 3.19 -29.06
CA VAL A 167 10.67 3.14 -29.81
C VAL A 167 11.83 2.91 -28.85
N MET A 168 11.96 3.73 -27.81
CA MET A 168 13.09 3.68 -26.87
C MET A 168 13.19 2.37 -26.11
N ALA A 169 12.05 1.75 -25.75
CA ALA A 169 12.01 0.45 -25.06
C ALA A 169 12.63 -0.71 -25.88
N HIS A 170 12.82 -0.54 -27.19
CA HIS A 170 13.40 -1.54 -28.09
C HIS A 170 14.80 -1.18 -28.61
N VAL A 171 15.29 0.02 -28.29
CA VAL A 171 16.66 0.42 -28.60
C VAL A 171 17.64 -0.55 -27.92
N GLY A 172 18.64 -1.01 -28.68
CA GLY A 172 19.57 -2.05 -28.25
C GLY A 172 19.21 -3.45 -28.72
N LYS A 173 17.92 -3.74 -29.01
CA LYS A 173 17.52 -4.93 -29.79
C LYS A 173 17.57 -4.67 -31.29
N ARG A 174 17.30 -3.42 -31.69
CA ARG A 174 17.40 -2.91 -33.05
C ARG A 174 17.92 -1.48 -33.01
N ASP A 175 18.39 -1.02 -34.17
CA ASP A 175 18.74 0.37 -34.37
C ASP A 175 17.52 1.29 -34.19
N LYS A 176 17.75 2.46 -33.61
CA LYS A 176 16.72 3.43 -33.25
C LYS A 176 16.00 4.00 -34.48
N ASP A 177 16.73 4.30 -35.54
CA ASP A 177 16.13 4.85 -36.78
C ASP A 177 15.24 3.82 -37.47
N THR A 178 15.68 2.56 -37.48
CA THR A 178 14.85 1.44 -37.96
C THR A 178 13.55 1.32 -37.18
N LEU A 179 13.60 1.38 -35.84
CA LEU A 179 12.42 1.34 -34.99
C LEU A 179 11.50 2.55 -35.20
N ARG A 180 12.08 3.73 -35.37
CA ARG A 180 11.36 4.97 -35.69
C ARG A 180 10.61 4.84 -37.02
N ILE A 181 11.26 4.39 -38.09
CA ILE A 181 10.64 4.18 -39.41
C ILE A 181 9.51 3.14 -39.33
N GLN A 182 9.75 2.01 -38.65
CA GLN A 182 8.72 0.99 -38.43
C GLN A 182 7.50 1.56 -37.69
N MET A 183 7.72 2.42 -36.70
CA MET A 183 6.63 3.08 -35.97
C MET A 183 5.89 4.09 -36.85
N GLN A 184 6.59 4.86 -37.68
CA GLN A 184 6.00 5.78 -38.67
C GLN A 184 5.06 5.04 -39.62
N GLU A 185 5.54 3.96 -40.25
CA GLU A 185 4.74 3.14 -41.17
C GLU A 185 3.52 2.51 -40.47
N LYS A 186 3.76 1.87 -39.33
CA LYS A 186 2.71 1.13 -38.59
C LYS A 186 1.63 2.05 -38.02
N ARG A 187 1.96 3.29 -37.68
CA ARG A 187 1.04 4.26 -37.07
C ARG A 187 0.60 5.36 -38.03
N GLN A 188 1.08 5.33 -39.27
CA GLN A 188 0.79 6.32 -40.31
C GLN A 188 1.08 7.76 -39.86
N VAL A 189 2.21 7.95 -39.16
CA VAL A 189 2.71 9.27 -38.73
C VAL A 189 3.98 9.60 -39.50
N ASN A 190 4.21 10.88 -39.79
CA ASN A 190 5.36 11.32 -40.57
C ASN A 190 6.61 11.55 -39.71
N GLU A 191 7.75 11.80 -40.37
CA GLU A 191 9.02 12.08 -39.68
C GLU A 191 8.95 13.29 -38.74
N VAL A 192 8.22 14.34 -39.13
CA VAL A 192 8.05 15.56 -38.32
C VAL A 192 7.43 15.24 -36.95
N PHE A 193 6.60 14.20 -36.86
CA PHE A 193 6.05 13.74 -35.59
C PHE A 193 7.14 13.34 -34.60
N PHE A 194 8.26 12.76 -35.06
CA PHE A 194 9.37 12.26 -34.24
C PHE A 194 10.53 13.24 -34.06
N LYS A 195 10.38 14.51 -34.49
CA LYS A 195 11.46 15.51 -34.41
C LYS A 195 12.00 15.74 -32.99
N ASP A 196 11.18 15.48 -31.98
CA ASP A 196 11.53 15.67 -30.57
C ASP A 196 12.06 14.38 -29.91
N LEU A 197 12.16 13.26 -30.66
CA LEU A 197 12.58 11.96 -30.11
C LEU A 197 13.99 12.02 -29.48
N ASP A 198 14.86 12.85 -30.03
CA ASP A 198 16.23 13.04 -29.53
C ASP A 198 16.40 14.32 -28.70
N ASN A 199 15.29 15.00 -28.36
CA ASN A 199 15.32 16.22 -27.57
C ASN A 199 15.42 15.88 -26.07
N PRO A 200 16.53 16.19 -25.38
CA PRO A 200 16.68 15.87 -23.96
C PRO A 200 15.62 16.54 -23.07
N LYS A 201 15.16 17.74 -23.44
CA LYS A 201 14.13 18.47 -22.68
C LYS A 201 12.77 17.79 -22.75
N PHE A 202 12.47 17.08 -23.84
CA PHE A 202 11.25 16.28 -23.94
C PHE A 202 11.29 15.16 -22.90
N TRP A 203 12.38 14.40 -22.88
CA TRP A 203 12.56 13.27 -21.97
C TRP A 203 12.66 13.66 -20.51
N GLU A 204 13.28 14.80 -20.20
CA GLU A 204 13.30 15.36 -18.85
C GLU A 204 11.87 15.67 -18.38
N ALA A 205 11.08 16.37 -19.19
CA ALA A 205 9.70 16.70 -18.86
C ALA A 205 8.78 15.47 -18.77
N ASP A 206 9.01 14.47 -19.63
CA ASP A 206 8.29 13.19 -19.62
C ASP A 206 8.61 12.38 -18.36
N SER A 207 9.89 12.32 -17.99
CA SER A 207 10.34 11.63 -16.78
C SER A 207 9.81 12.27 -15.51
N LEU A 208 9.82 13.61 -15.42
CA LEU A 208 9.24 14.35 -14.29
C LEU A 208 7.74 14.10 -14.16
N HIS A 209 7.02 14.03 -15.27
CA HIS A 209 5.59 13.72 -15.28
C HIS A 209 5.31 12.33 -14.70
N TYR A 210 6.01 11.28 -15.17
CA TYR A 210 5.84 9.93 -14.61
C TYR A 210 6.31 9.81 -13.16
N ALA A 211 7.33 10.59 -12.76
CA ALA A 211 7.77 10.65 -11.38
C ALA A 211 6.69 11.24 -10.48
N ASP A 212 5.93 12.24 -10.95
CA ASP A 212 4.85 12.87 -10.19
C ASP A 212 3.63 11.97 -9.97
N GLU A 213 3.40 11.01 -10.87
CA GLU A 213 2.28 10.05 -10.82
C GLU A 213 2.50 8.87 -9.86
N ARG A 214 3.66 8.80 -9.19
CA ARG A 214 4.07 7.62 -8.40
C ARG A 214 4.77 8.00 -7.13
N ILE A 215 4.46 7.40 -5.99
CA ILE A 215 5.33 7.52 -4.80
C ILE A 215 6.42 6.44 -4.92
N VAL A 216 7.69 6.82 -4.86
CA VAL A 216 8.83 5.89 -4.97
C VAL A 216 9.69 5.90 -3.69
N THR A 217 10.56 4.90 -3.52
CA THR A 217 11.39 4.79 -2.31
C THR A 217 12.29 6.00 -2.11
N GLU A 218 12.78 6.62 -3.19
CA GLU A 218 13.59 7.84 -3.16
C GLU A 218 12.82 9.04 -2.59
N ASP A 219 11.50 9.11 -2.75
CA ASP A 219 10.70 10.16 -2.12
C ASP A 219 10.72 10.04 -0.59
N LEU A 220 10.60 8.81 -0.08
CA LEU A 220 10.59 8.49 1.36
C LEU A 220 11.97 8.56 2.02
N MET A 221 13.02 8.74 1.21
CA MET A 221 14.38 9.02 1.67
C MET A 221 14.66 10.52 1.81
N LYS A 222 13.78 11.39 1.28
CA LYS A 222 13.93 12.84 1.41
C LYS A 222 13.71 13.25 2.87
N ARG A 223 14.64 14.05 3.41
CA ARG A 223 14.63 14.51 4.82
C ARG A 223 13.38 15.30 5.24
N ASN A 224 12.64 15.85 4.28
CA ASN A 224 11.46 16.66 4.53
C ASN A 224 10.15 15.88 4.45
N LEU A 225 10.19 14.55 4.26
CA LEU A 225 9.01 13.71 4.24
C LEU A 225 9.03 12.76 5.44
N SER A 226 8.18 13.03 6.43
CA SER A 226 7.91 12.13 7.56
C SER A 226 6.58 11.41 7.37
N THR A 227 6.47 10.16 7.81
CA THR A 227 5.25 9.36 7.73
C THR A 227 4.73 9.11 9.12
N ASN A 228 3.52 9.60 9.38
CA ASN A 228 2.90 9.63 10.71
C ASN A 228 1.69 8.69 10.92
N PRO A 229 1.01 8.12 9.90
CA PRO A 229 -0.01 7.09 10.16
C PRO A 229 0.56 5.97 11.02
N LYS A 230 -0.09 5.61 12.14
CA LYS A 230 0.39 4.51 12.99
C LYS A 230 0.45 3.19 12.22
N MET A 231 -0.53 2.97 11.35
CA MET A 231 -0.61 1.84 10.44
C MET A 231 -0.81 2.31 9.01
N ILE A 232 -0.11 1.67 8.07
CA ILE A 232 -0.32 1.83 6.63
C ILE A 232 -0.67 0.47 6.04
N MET A 233 -1.76 0.42 5.28
CA MET A 233 -2.17 -0.75 4.51
C MET A 233 -1.92 -0.48 3.04
N PHE A 234 -1.13 -1.35 2.41
CA PHE A 234 -0.95 -1.40 0.96
C PHE A 234 -1.82 -2.53 0.41
N ASP A 235 -3.03 -2.18 -0.01
CA ASP A 235 -3.82 -2.97 -0.94
C ASP A 235 -3.25 -2.76 -2.35
N ALA A 236 -2.05 -3.32 -2.53
CA ALA A 236 -1.27 -3.19 -3.75
C ALA A 236 -0.36 -4.40 -3.94
N CYS A 237 -0.10 -4.73 -5.19
CA CYS A 237 0.84 -5.76 -5.57
C CYS A 237 2.27 -5.35 -5.19
N TYR A 238 3.11 -6.29 -4.79
CA TYR A 238 4.56 -6.11 -4.59
C TYR A 238 5.04 -5.07 -3.56
N ASN A 239 4.20 -4.21 -2.97
CA ASN A 239 4.67 -3.17 -2.03
C ASN A 239 5.30 -3.74 -0.74
N GLY A 240 5.05 -5.01 -0.43
CA GLY A 240 5.69 -5.78 0.63
C GLY A 240 6.81 -6.69 0.15
N SER A 241 7.47 -6.44 -0.99
CA SER A 241 8.51 -7.32 -1.58
C SER A 241 9.83 -7.33 -0.80
N PHE A 242 9.80 -7.72 0.48
CA PHE A 242 10.96 -7.74 1.37
C PHE A 242 12.08 -8.70 0.95
N HIS A 243 11.82 -9.57 -0.03
CA HIS A 243 12.82 -10.46 -0.62
C HIS A 243 13.76 -9.71 -1.59
N GLU A 244 13.36 -8.51 -2.05
CA GLU A 244 14.21 -7.61 -2.83
C GLU A 244 15.14 -6.79 -1.92
N ASN A 245 16.16 -6.17 -2.53
CA ASN A 245 17.12 -5.32 -1.82
C ASN A 245 16.49 -4.02 -1.31
N ASP A 246 15.45 -3.53 -1.99
CA ASP A 246 14.67 -2.36 -1.59
C ASP A 246 13.18 -2.64 -1.78
N TYR A 247 12.37 -2.07 -0.89
CA TYR A 247 10.92 -2.27 -0.91
C TYR A 247 10.20 -1.15 -0.14
N ILE A 248 9.08 -0.70 -0.69
CA ILE A 248 8.43 0.53 -0.24
C ILE A 248 7.82 0.43 1.16
N ALA A 249 7.20 -0.69 1.54
CA ALA A 249 6.64 -0.84 2.89
C ALA A 249 7.71 -0.70 3.99
N GLY A 250 8.94 -1.15 3.72
CA GLY A 250 10.07 -0.98 4.64
C GLY A 250 10.49 0.48 4.77
N GLN A 251 10.45 1.23 3.67
CA GLN A 251 10.79 2.66 3.68
C GLN A 251 9.90 3.45 4.64
N TYR A 252 8.59 3.16 4.68
CA TYR A 252 7.64 3.82 5.58
C TYR A 252 7.93 3.57 7.06
N ILE A 253 8.18 2.32 7.48
CA ILE A 253 8.41 2.04 8.92
C ILE A 253 9.74 2.63 9.43
N PHE A 254 10.74 2.72 8.55
CA PHE A 254 12.05 3.32 8.86
C PHE A 254 12.14 4.80 8.49
N ASN A 255 11.08 5.39 7.95
CA ASN A 255 11.02 6.83 7.72
C ASN A 255 10.80 7.55 9.07
N ASP A 256 11.20 8.81 9.12
CA ASP A 256 10.95 9.66 10.27
C ASP A 256 9.45 9.80 10.52
N GLY A 257 9.05 10.06 11.76
CA GLY A 257 7.64 10.17 12.14
C GLY A 257 7.17 9.00 13.00
N GLN A 258 5.92 8.59 12.81
CA GLN A 258 5.17 7.77 13.77
C GLN A 258 4.66 6.44 13.21
N THR A 259 4.98 6.08 11.97
CA THR A 259 4.59 4.78 11.39
C THR A 259 5.17 3.61 12.18
N LEU A 260 4.30 2.71 12.65
CA LEU A 260 4.63 1.54 13.46
C LEU A 260 4.43 0.23 12.72
N VAL A 261 3.43 0.20 11.83
CA VAL A 261 3.06 -1.02 11.10
C VAL A 261 2.80 -0.68 9.64
N ALA A 262 3.33 -1.50 8.75
CA ALA A 262 2.91 -1.54 7.37
C ALA A 262 2.40 -2.94 7.03
N GLN A 263 1.34 -3.05 6.24
CA GLN A 263 0.88 -4.31 5.66
C GLN A 263 1.02 -4.23 4.15
N GLY A 264 1.59 -5.25 3.51
CA GLY A 264 1.72 -5.27 2.05
C GLY A 264 2.05 -6.64 1.49
N ASN A 265 1.99 -6.76 0.16
CA ASN A 265 2.11 -8.04 -0.53
C ASN A 265 3.48 -8.23 -1.18
N THR A 266 4.04 -9.44 -1.13
CA THR A 266 5.32 -9.78 -1.79
C THR A 266 5.18 -10.04 -3.29
N ARG A 267 4.00 -10.39 -3.78
CA ARG A 267 3.76 -10.74 -5.19
C ARG A 267 2.50 -10.04 -5.70
N ASN A 268 2.16 -10.34 -6.93
CA ASN A 268 0.86 -9.99 -7.47
C ASN A 268 -0.22 -10.69 -6.64
N VAL A 269 -1.26 -9.94 -6.28
CA VAL A 269 -2.42 -10.46 -5.57
C VAL A 269 -3.63 -10.37 -6.49
N LEU A 270 -4.55 -11.32 -6.34
CA LEU A 270 -5.85 -11.21 -7.01
C LEU A 270 -6.50 -9.91 -6.56
N GLN A 271 -6.85 -9.06 -7.52
CA GLN A 271 -7.41 -7.73 -7.27
C GLN A 271 -8.84 -7.78 -6.67
N ASP A 272 -9.46 -8.98 -6.66
CA ASP A 272 -10.74 -9.28 -6.00
C ASP A 272 -10.62 -9.65 -4.52
N ARG A 273 -9.48 -9.40 -3.89
CA ARG A 273 -9.36 -9.60 -2.44
C ARG A 273 -10.30 -8.62 -1.72
N TRP A 274 -11.04 -9.11 -0.73
CA TRP A 274 -11.74 -8.24 0.21
C TRP A 274 -10.72 -7.61 1.16
N THR A 275 -10.20 -6.45 0.78
CA THR A 275 -8.96 -5.92 1.38
C THR A 275 -9.16 -5.33 2.76
N ILE A 276 -10.40 -4.96 3.07
CA ILE A 276 -10.82 -4.43 4.38
C ILE A 276 -11.53 -5.51 5.22
N GLU A 277 -11.46 -6.78 4.85
CA GLU A 277 -12.05 -7.89 5.60
C GLU A 277 -11.59 -7.85 7.06
N MET A 278 -12.54 -7.81 8.00
CA MET A 278 -12.31 -7.76 9.46
C MET A 278 -11.42 -6.60 9.95
N ILE A 279 -11.23 -5.54 9.16
CA ILE A 279 -10.34 -4.44 9.54
C ILE A 279 -10.88 -3.65 10.74
N GLY A 280 -12.21 -3.60 10.93
CA GLY A 280 -12.83 -2.91 12.06
C GLY A 280 -12.50 -3.53 13.41
N LEU A 281 -12.00 -4.77 13.45
CA LEU A 281 -11.42 -5.35 14.68
C LEU A 281 -10.30 -4.50 15.29
N LEU A 282 -9.59 -3.71 14.48
CA LEU A 282 -8.59 -2.74 14.95
C LEU A 282 -9.25 -1.67 15.85
N SER A 283 -10.45 -1.20 15.51
CA SER A 283 -11.27 -0.28 16.31
C SER A 283 -11.68 -0.89 17.66
N HIS A 284 -11.69 -2.22 17.76
CA HIS A 284 -12.03 -2.96 18.99
C HIS A 284 -10.78 -3.42 19.78
N GLY A 285 -9.61 -2.87 19.45
CA GLY A 285 -8.38 -3.09 20.21
C GLY A 285 -7.72 -4.44 19.97
N VAL A 286 -8.09 -5.14 18.89
CA VAL A 286 -7.36 -6.31 18.40
C VAL A 286 -5.99 -5.87 17.88
N ARG A 287 -4.95 -6.67 18.15
CA ARG A 287 -3.60 -6.35 17.66
C ARG A 287 -3.52 -6.53 16.16
N THR A 288 -2.72 -5.69 15.49
CA THR A 288 -2.50 -5.77 14.03
C THR A 288 -2.08 -7.17 13.57
N GLY A 289 -1.23 -7.85 14.35
CA GLY A 289 -0.84 -9.24 14.10
C GLY A 289 -2.00 -10.23 14.22
N GLN A 290 -2.88 -10.07 15.20
CA GLN A 290 -4.06 -10.93 15.36
C GLN A 290 -5.04 -10.73 14.21
N TYR A 291 -5.29 -9.49 13.83
CA TYR A 291 -6.06 -9.15 12.65
C TYR A 291 -5.47 -9.82 11.38
N ASN A 292 -4.17 -9.61 11.10
CA ASN A 292 -3.54 -10.18 9.91
C ASN A 292 -3.51 -11.73 9.90
N LYS A 293 -3.59 -12.36 11.07
CA LYS A 293 -3.70 -13.81 11.20
C LYS A 293 -5.03 -14.35 10.65
N LEU A 294 -6.11 -13.59 10.85
CA LEU A 294 -7.47 -13.95 10.42
C LEU A 294 -7.60 -13.89 8.90
N ILE A 295 -6.97 -12.90 8.27
CA ILE A 295 -7.04 -12.65 6.83
C ILE A 295 -5.76 -13.08 6.08
N ALA A 296 -5.05 -14.07 6.62
CA ALA A 296 -3.71 -14.42 6.15
C ALA A 296 -3.71 -14.96 4.72
N SER A 297 -2.80 -14.45 3.89
CA SER A 297 -2.45 -14.99 2.58
C SER A 297 -0.95 -15.31 2.53
N LEU A 298 -0.50 -16.07 1.52
CA LEU A 298 0.93 -16.38 1.38
C LEU A 298 1.74 -15.13 0.99
N GLU A 299 1.09 -14.22 0.27
CA GLU A 299 1.64 -12.98 -0.26
C GLU A 299 1.61 -11.85 0.76
N GLY A 300 0.62 -11.85 1.67
CA GLY A 300 0.35 -10.76 2.61
C GLY A 300 1.22 -10.84 3.87
N HIS A 301 1.90 -9.73 4.18
CA HIS A 301 2.79 -9.66 5.33
C HIS A 301 2.65 -8.36 6.11
N LEU A 302 2.97 -8.43 7.39
CA LEU A 302 3.20 -7.26 8.23
C LEU A 302 4.67 -6.91 8.33
N PHE A 303 4.93 -5.61 8.42
CA PHE A 303 6.23 -4.99 8.68
C PHE A 303 6.11 -4.12 9.91
N GLY A 304 7.10 -4.15 10.79
CA GLY A 304 7.08 -3.40 12.04
C GLY A 304 6.56 -4.20 13.25
N ASP A 305 5.75 -3.57 14.11
CA ASP A 305 5.30 -4.12 15.41
C ASP A 305 3.92 -4.78 15.29
N PRO A 306 3.83 -6.12 15.20
CA PRO A 306 2.54 -6.81 15.08
C PRO A 306 1.74 -6.82 16.39
N THR A 307 2.32 -6.32 17.48
CA THR A 307 1.66 -6.24 18.79
C THR A 307 1.00 -4.89 19.03
N PHE A 308 1.20 -3.93 18.12
CA PHE A 308 0.50 -2.66 18.14
C PHE A 308 -1.01 -2.89 18.09
N ARG A 309 -1.75 -2.08 18.86
CA ARG A 309 -3.21 -2.06 18.91
C ARG A 309 -3.68 -0.66 19.24
N PHE A 310 -4.87 -0.31 18.78
CA PHE A 310 -5.58 0.87 19.22
C PHE A 310 -6.30 0.61 20.55
N ALA A 311 -6.66 1.67 21.26
CA ALA A 311 -7.61 1.62 22.35
C ALA A 311 -8.99 1.27 21.76
N PRO A 312 -9.74 0.35 22.39
CA PRO A 312 -11.01 -0.06 21.83
C PRO A 312 -12.06 1.05 21.94
N VAL A 313 -13.05 1.05 21.02
CA VAL A 313 -14.22 1.94 21.07
C VAL A 313 -14.97 1.79 22.40
N GLU A 314 -15.10 0.56 22.87
CA GLU A 314 -15.68 0.21 24.17
C GLU A 314 -14.74 -0.71 24.95
N ALA A 315 -14.70 -0.58 26.27
CA ALA A 315 -13.86 -1.40 27.12
C ALA A 315 -14.16 -2.90 26.91
N ASN A 316 -13.16 -3.67 26.50
CA ASN A 316 -13.28 -5.10 26.24
C ASN A 316 -11.94 -5.83 26.41
N THR A 317 -11.98 -7.16 26.32
CA THR A 317 -10.82 -8.06 26.43
C THR A 317 -10.51 -8.82 25.13
N LEU A 318 -11.09 -8.40 24.00
CA LEU A 318 -11.13 -9.17 22.74
C LEU A 318 -9.75 -9.61 22.25
N SER A 319 -8.74 -8.74 22.34
CA SER A 319 -7.35 -9.10 21.99
C SER A 319 -6.83 -10.29 22.80
N THR A 320 -7.19 -10.41 24.08
CA THR A 320 -6.80 -11.56 24.91
C THR A 320 -7.69 -12.75 24.60
N ASP A 321 -8.99 -12.53 24.41
CA ASP A 321 -10.00 -13.59 24.29
C ASP A 321 -9.84 -14.42 23.02
N ILE A 322 -9.41 -13.81 21.90
CA ILE A 322 -9.03 -14.52 20.66
C ILE A 322 -8.01 -15.63 20.92
N THR A 323 -7.18 -15.50 21.97
CA THR A 323 -6.20 -16.52 22.35
C THR A 323 -6.74 -17.48 23.41
N LEU A 324 -7.37 -16.95 24.47
CA LEU A 324 -7.78 -17.75 25.62
C LEU A 324 -9.07 -18.56 25.37
N HIS A 325 -10.02 -18.00 24.63
CA HIS A 325 -11.33 -18.58 24.37
C HIS A 325 -11.41 -19.33 23.03
N LYS A 326 -10.29 -19.70 22.40
CA LYS A 326 -10.26 -20.31 21.04
C LYS A 326 -11.23 -21.50 20.81
N ASN A 327 -11.57 -22.25 21.87
CA ASN A 327 -12.46 -23.42 21.81
C ASN A 327 -13.79 -23.20 22.57
N ASP A 328 -14.05 -21.98 23.04
CA ASP A 328 -15.22 -21.63 23.82
C ASP A 328 -16.38 -21.18 22.93
N LYS A 329 -17.15 -22.16 22.44
CA LYS A 329 -18.28 -21.92 21.54
C LYS A 329 -19.36 -21.02 22.16
N ALA A 330 -19.54 -21.07 23.48
CA ALA A 330 -20.55 -20.27 24.15
C ALA A 330 -20.15 -18.79 24.16
N TYR A 331 -18.88 -18.51 24.44
CA TYR A 331 -18.30 -17.16 24.35
C TYR A 331 -18.48 -16.57 22.95
N TRP A 332 -18.03 -17.29 21.90
CA TRP A 332 -18.09 -16.80 20.51
C TRP A 332 -19.53 -16.54 20.05
N LYS A 333 -20.46 -17.45 20.33
CA LYS A 333 -21.88 -17.25 20.02
C LYS A 333 -22.48 -16.02 20.71
N ASN A 334 -22.01 -15.67 21.90
CA ASN A 334 -22.51 -14.48 22.59
C ASN A 334 -22.09 -13.18 21.87
N LEU A 335 -20.98 -13.19 21.12
CA LEU A 335 -20.55 -12.03 20.33
C LEU A 335 -21.50 -11.69 19.18
N LEU A 336 -22.38 -12.62 18.76
CA LEU A 336 -23.45 -12.33 17.80
C LEU A 336 -24.42 -11.25 18.29
N ASN A 337 -24.47 -10.99 19.61
CA ASN A 337 -25.27 -9.92 20.21
C ASN A 337 -24.56 -8.56 20.22
N SER A 338 -23.29 -8.49 19.79
CA SER A 338 -22.54 -7.22 19.68
C SER A 338 -23.22 -6.28 18.68
N PRO A 339 -23.25 -4.96 18.91
CA PRO A 339 -23.73 -4.00 17.91
C PRO A 339 -22.76 -3.81 16.73
N TYR A 340 -21.54 -4.37 16.81
CA TYR A 340 -20.48 -4.18 15.82
C TYR A 340 -20.29 -5.43 14.96
N ALA A 341 -20.45 -5.28 13.63
CA ALA A 341 -20.35 -6.38 12.66
C ALA A 341 -19.00 -7.09 12.69
N ASP A 342 -17.88 -6.37 12.81
CA ASP A 342 -16.54 -6.97 12.93
C ASP A 342 -16.38 -7.84 14.19
N VAL A 343 -17.06 -7.49 15.29
CA VAL A 343 -17.03 -8.32 16.50
C VAL A 343 -17.88 -9.58 16.31
N GLN A 344 -19.02 -9.45 15.63
CA GLN A 344 -19.87 -10.59 15.26
C GLN A 344 -19.14 -11.56 14.32
N SER A 345 -18.26 -11.07 13.43
CA SER A 345 -17.55 -11.92 12.46
C SER A 345 -16.53 -12.88 13.10
N LEU A 346 -16.26 -12.75 14.41
CA LEU A 346 -15.44 -13.69 15.16
C LEU A 346 -16.22 -14.93 15.68
N ALA A 347 -17.56 -14.93 15.58
CA ALA A 347 -18.45 -15.88 16.23
C ALA A 347 -18.61 -17.24 15.54
#